data_AF-A0A1F2RDN1-F1
#
_entry.id   AF-A0A1F2RDN1-F1
#
_cell.length_a   1.000
_cell.length_b   1.000
_cell.length_c   1.000
_cell.angle_alpha   90.00
_cell.angle_beta   90.00
_cell.angle_gamma   90.00
#
_symmetry.space_group_name_H-M   'P 1'
#
loop_
_entity.id
_entity.type
_entity.pdbx_description
1 polymer ?
#
loop_
_entity_poly.entity_id
_entity_poly.type
_entity_poly.pdbx_seq_one_letter_code
_entity_poly.pdbx_strand_id
1 'polypeptide(L)'
;MLSGPASFDPQHCPEGWTLYDVPGPQMKNVTDGGSADFLYGNWVDQFDTLGLGKDVPLATGTGSDALLAFLPDTKRWVVLRVPYPMGFYTRNLAGRIDDPNAGWKGRGLWAGNEVRMPWHIEGGKGTTPQAAHFQIRPDPLAH
;
A
#
# COMPACT_ATOMS: atom_id res chain seq x y z
N MET A 1 20.85 25.30 7.17
CA MET A 1 20.32 24.62 8.37
C MET A 1 19.51 25.64 9.15
N LEU A 2 18.24 25.34 9.46
CA LEU A 2 17.41 26.20 10.30
C LEU A 2 17.92 26.18 11.75
N SER A 3 17.86 27.31 12.45
CA SER A 3 18.25 27.44 13.85
C SER A 3 17.28 28.35 14.62
N GLY A 4 17.21 28.17 15.95
CA GLY A 4 16.32 28.93 16.82
C GLY A 4 14.85 28.46 16.78
N PRO A 5 13.91 29.20 17.40
CA PRO A 5 12.52 28.75 17.58
C PRO A 5 11.77 28.41 16.29
N ALA A 6 12.17 29.00 15.17
CA ALA A 6 11.62 28.67 13.86
C ALA A 6 11.84 27.20 13.51
N SER A 7 12.92 26.53 13.95
CA SER A 7 13.16 25.11 13.64
C SER A 7 12.10 24.15 14.22
N PHE A 8 11.23 24.63 15.11
CA PHE A 8 10.12 23.83 15.67
C PHE A 8 8.85 23.88 14.82
N ASP A 9 8.78 24.71 13.78
CA ASP A 9 7.65 24.69 12.85
C ASP A 9 7.73 23.41 11.99
N PRO A 10 6.75 22.50 12.04
CA PRO A 10 6.77 21.31 11.20
C PRO A 10 6.42 21.59 9.73
N GLN A 11 5.94 22.80 9.39
CA GLN A 11 5.46 23.17 8.06
C GLN A 11 6.53 23.81 7.17
N HIS A 12 7.80 23.52 7.40
CA HIS A 12 8.87 24.05 6.56
C HIS A 12 8.83 23.48 5.14
N CYS A 13 9.12 24.35 4.17
CA CYS A 13 9.31 24.03 2.76
C CYS A 13 8.10 23.32 2.11
N PRO A 14 6.86 23.83 2.21
CA PRO A 14 5.72 23.25 1.49
C PRO A 14 5.96 23.16 -0.02
N GLU A 15 6.74 24.09 -0.58
CA GLU A 15 7.18 24.10 -1.97
C GLU A 15 8.12 22.93 -2.33
N GLY A 16 8.72 22.27 -1.35
CA GLY A 16 9.60 21.12 -1.53
C GLY A 16 8.86 19.80 -1.69
N TRP A 17 7.53 19.78 -1.52
CA TRP A 17 6.72 18.57 -1.55
C TRP A 17 5.77 18.58 -2.75
N THR A 18 5.57 17.40 -3.32
CA THR A 18 4.46 17.14 -4.25
C THR A 18 3.58 16.08 -3.62
N LEU A 19 2.30 16.41 -3.42
CA LEU A 19 1.31 15.48 -2.93
C LEU A 19 0.62 14.80 -4.10
N TYR A 20 0.35 13.51 -3.96
CA TYR A 20 -0.34 12.71 -4.96
C TYR A 20 -1.61 12.14 -4.35
N ASP A 21 -2.74 12.45 -4.98
CA ASP A 21 -4.05 12.02 -4.51
C ASP A 21 -4.19 10.52 -4.68
N VAL A 22 -4.44 9.83 -3.57
CA VAL A 22 -4.78 8.41 -3.56
C VAL A 22 -6.14 8.21 -4.26
N PRO A 23 -6.29 7.20 -5.14
CA PRO A 23 -7.57 6.95 -5.79
C PRO A 23 -8.62 6.51 -4.78
N GLY A 24 -9.87 6.95 -4.97
CA GLY A 24 -10.99 6.51 -4.16
C GLY A 24 -12.11 7.55 -4.07
N PRO A 25 -13.20 7.21 -3.36
CA PRO A 25 -14.26 8.18 -3.07
C PRO A 25 -13.73 9.29 -2.16
N GLN A 26 -14.33 10.47 -2.24
CA GLN A 26 -13.99 11.62 -1.40
C GLN A 26 -15.18 12.00 -0.49
N MET A 27 -14.88 12.60 0.65
CA MET A 27 -15.90 13.15 1.54
C MET A 27 -16.65 14.31 0.89
N LYS A 28 -17.96 14.41 1.14
CA LYS A 28 -18.80 15.46 0.57
C LYS A 28 -18.29 16.85 0.98
N ASN A 29 -18.24 17.77 0.03
CA ASN A 29 -17.81 19.18 0.19
C ASN A 29 -16.32 19.38 0.54
N VAL A 30 -15.47 18.35 0.45
CA VAL A 30 -14.01 18.53 0.54
C VAL A 30 -13.47 18.97 -0.82
N THR A 31 -12.79 20.12 -0.84
CA THR A 31 -12.19 20.69 -2.07
C THR A 31 -10.74 20.27 -2.28
N ASP A 32 -10.07 19.84 -1.21
CA ASP A 32 -8.70 19.34 -1.29
C ASP A 32 -8.67 17.91 -1.89
N GLY A 33 -7.56 17.61 -2.56
CA GLY A 33 -7.33 16.29 -3.16
C GLY A 33 -7.19 15.18 -2.11
N GLY A 34 -7.43 13.93 -2.52
CA GLY A 34 -7.24 12.75 -1.69
C GLY A 34 -8.39 11.74 -1.80
N SER A 35 -8.55 10.95 -0.73
CA SER A 35 -9.51 9.87 -0.65
C SER A 35 -10.05 9.73 0.78
N ALA A 36 -11.29 9.27 0.91
CA ALA A 36 -11.92 8.86 2.16
C ALA A 36 -11.49 7.44 2.60
N ASP A 37 -10.51 6.85 1.92
CA ASP A 37 -9.88 5.60 2.34
C ASP A 37 -9.14 5.76 3.67
N PHE A 38 -9.11 4.69 4.46
CA PHE A 38 -8.32 4.63 5.67
C PHE A 38 -6.93 4.08 5.32
N LEU A 39 -5.92 4.95 5.32
CA LEU A 39 -4.52 4.57 5.06
C LEU A 39 -3.75 4.45 6.37
N TYR A 40 -3.59 3.22 6.87
CA TYR A 40 -2.97 3.03 8.19
C TYR A 40 -1.46 3.31 8.18
N GLY A 41 -0.79 2.99 7.08
CA GLY A 41 0.66 3.06 6.99
C GLY A 41 1.17 3.26 5.58
N ASN A 42 2.36 3.83 5.49
CA ASN A 42 3.15 3.92 4.28
C ASN A 42 4.39 3.04 4.43
N TRP A 43 4.75 2.37 3.35
CA TRP A 43 5.91 1.50 3.24
C TRP A 43 6.62 1.78 1.90
N VAL A 44 7.90 1.43 1.76
CA VAL A 44 8.65 1.64 0.52
C VAL A 44 9.32 0.34 0.10
N ASP A 45 9.04 -0.11 -1.12
CA ASP A 45 9.70 -1.25 -1.75
C ASP A 45 11.08 -0.86 -2.27
N GLN A 46 12.05 -0.73 -1.36
CA GLN A 46 13.42 -0.33 -1.70
C GLN A 46 14.13 -1.32 -2.63
N PHE A 47 13.71 -2.60 -2.63
CA PHE A 47 14.46 -3.69 -3.24
C PHE A 47 13.76 -4.33 -4.45
N ASP A 48 12.70 -3.71 -4.98
CA ASP A 48 11.93 -4.27 -6.10
C ASP A 48 11.42 -5.69 -5.79
N THR A 49 10.90 -5.86 -4.57
CA THR A 49 10.34 -7.13 -4.10
C THR A 49 9.02 -7.47 -4.79
N LEU A 50 8.22 -6.47 -5.19
CA LEU A 50 6.97 -6.67 -5.92
C LEU A 50 7.17 -6.81 -7.43
N GLY A 51 8.27 -6.29 -7.99
CA GLY A 51 8.52 -6.26 -9.44
C GLY A 51 8.00 -5.00 -10.16
N LEU A 52 7.71 -3.92 -9.42
CA LEU A 52 7.28 -2.63 -9.97
C LEU A 52 8.40 -1.59 -10.07
N GLY A 53 9.63 -1.96 -9.69
CA GLY A 53 10.78 -1.07 -9.59
C GLY A 53 11.27 -0.90 -8.15
N LYS A 54 12.44 -0.28 -8.02
CA LYS A 54 13.00 0.09 -6.70
C LYS A 54 12.35 1.37 -6.19
N ASP A 55 12.33 1.51 -4.87
CA ASP A 55 11.87 2.69 -4.15
C ASP A 55 10.40 3.06 -4.43
N VAL A 56 9.58 2.04 -4.73
CA VAL A 56 8.14 2.21 -4.96
C VAL A 56 7.42 2.42 -3.63
N PRO A 57 6.78 3.57 -3.38
CA PRO A 57 5.97 3.78 -2.18
C PRO A 57 4.68 2.97 -2.27
N LEU A 58 4.30 2.36 -1.15
CA LEU A 58 3.03 1.67 -0.97
C LEU A 58 2.27 2.28 0.21
N ALA A 59 0.98 2.55 0.02
CA ALA A 59 0.05 2.85 1.10
C ALA A 59 -0.83 1.62 1.37
N THR A 60 -1.15 1.39 2.63
CA THR A 60 -2.10 0.35 3.03
C THR A 60 -3.52 0.87 2.86
N GLY A 61 -4.20 0.47 1.79
CA GLY A 61 -5.62 0.76 1.55
C GLY A 61 -6.51 -0.04 2.49
N THR A 62 -6.43 0.25 3.79
CA THR A 62 -7.08 -0.51 4.86
C THR A 62 -8.60 -0.45 4.77
N GLY A 63 -9.15 0.68 4.34
CA GLY A 63 -10.59 0.84 4.10
C GLY A 63 -11.03 0.36 2.72
N SER A 64 -10.07 0.05 1.84
CA SER A 64 -10.30 -0.37 0.46
C SER A 64 -9.79 -1.78 0.16
N ASP A 65 -9.54 -2.62 1.16
CA ASP A 65 -9.12 -4.02 0.95
C ASP A 65 -7.92 -4.16 -0.02
N ALA A 66 -6.99 -3.20 -0.02
CA ALA A 66 -5.96 -3.10 -1.05
C ALA A 66 -4.58 -2.67 -0.54
N LEU A 67 -3.56 -2.96 -1.33
CA LEU A 67 -2.30 -2.23 -1.31
C LEU A 67 -2.27 -1.25 -2.49
N LEU A 68 -1.77 -0.05 -2.26
CA LEU A 68 -1.76 1.04 -3.24
C LEU A 68 -0.31 1.38 -3.55
N ALA A 69 0.21 0.93 -4.69
CA ALA A 69 1.57 1.24 -5.12
C ALA A 69 1.59 2.50 -5.98
N PHE A 70 2.39 3.49 -5.60
CA PHE A 70 2.58 4.70 -6.39
C PHE A 70 3.82 4.55 -7.28
N LEU A 71 3.67 4.72 -8.59
CA LEU A 71 4.78 4.67 -9.54
C LEU A 71 5.28 6.10 -9.81
N PRO A 72 6.44 6.52 -9.27
CA PRO A 72 6.89 7.91 -9.36
C PRO A 72 7.09 8.40 -10.79
N ASP A 73 7.62 7.53 -11.67
CA ASP A 73 7.91 7.87 -13.07
C ASP A 73 6.67 8.21 -13.89
N THR A 74 5.56 7.53 -13.62
CA THR A 74 4.30 7.71 -14.35
C THR A 74 3.27 8.53 -13.59
N LYS A 75 3.52 8.79 -12.31
CA LYS A 75 2.59 9.45 -11.36
C LYS A 75 1.24 8.73 -11.30
N ARG A 76 1.27 7.40 -11.37
CA ARG A 76 0.07 6.54 -11.36
C ARG A 76 0.04 5.64 -10.15
N TRP A 77 -1.17 5.35 -9.72
CA TRP A 77 -1.45 4.35 -8.70
C TRP A 77 -1.76 2.99 -9.34
N VAL A 78 -1.15 1.94 -8.80
CA VAL A 78 -1.51 0.55 -9.05
C VAL A 78 -2.24 0.04 -7.82
N VAL A 79 -3.50 -0.34 -7.98
CA VAL A 79 -4.36 -0.82 -6.88
C VAL A 79 -4.37 -2.34 -6.87
N LEU A 80 -3.78 -2.92 -5.83
CA LEU A 80 -3.70 -4.37 -5.60
C LEU A 80 -4.79 -4.78 -4.63
N ARG A 81 -6.01 -4.94 -5.16
CA ARG A 81 -7.20 -5.30 -4.39
C ARG A 81 -7.22 -6.80 -4.05
N VAL A 82 -7.56 -7.14 -2.81
CA VAL A 82 -7.96 -8.50 -2.40
C VAL A 82 -9.49 -8.52 -2.33
N PRO A 83 -10.18 -9.05 -3.36
CA PRO A 83 -11.63 -8.95 -3.43
C PRO A 83 -12.35 -9.94 -2.49
N TYR A 84 -11.69 -11.06 -2.16
CA TYR A 84 -12.25 -12.11 -1.33
C TYR A 84 -11.17 -12.85 -0.52
N PRO A 85 -11.49 -13.33 0.69
CA PRO A 85 -12.70 -12.97 1.45
C PRO A 85 -12.73 -11.47 1.79
N MET A 86 -13.91 -10.88 1.83
CA MET A 86 -14.09 -9.46 2.11
C MET A 86 -13.59 -9.10 3.51
N GLY A 87 -13.07 -7.87 3.65
CA GLY A 87 -12.53 -7.37 4.91
C GLY A 87 -11.02 -7.63 5.04
N PHE A 88 -10.26 -7.43 3.96
CA PHE A 88 -8.80 -7.45 3.98
C PHE A 88 -8.29 -6.16 4.63
N TYR A 89 -8.32 -6.12 5.96
CA TYR A 89 -8.00 -4.95 6.76
C TYR A 89 -6.49 -4.82 6.96
N THR A 90 -5.76 -4.47 5.90
CA THR A 90 -4.30 -4.42 5.94
C THR A 90 -3.76 -3.17 6.61
N ARG A 91 -2.79 -3.30 7.51
CA ARG A 91 -2.14 -2.21 8.25
C ARG A 91 -0.63 -2.18 8.04
N ASN A 92 -0.04 -3.31 7.68
CA ASN A 92 1.38 -3.42 7.41
C ASN A 92 1.65 -4.48 6.33
N LEU A 93 2.84 -4.41 5.77
CA LEU A 93 3.33 -5.35 4.78
C LEU A 93 4.84 -5.50 4.87
N ALA A 94 5.35 -6.58 4.28
CA ALA A 94 6.78 -6.79 4.09
C ALA A 94 7.05 -7.43 2.72
N GLY A 95 8.12 -6.99 2.07
CA GLY A 95 8.65 -7.63 0.88
C GLY A 95 9.68 -8.71 1.22
N ARG A 96 9.73 -9.77 0.41
CA ARG A 96 10.77 -10.79 0.50
C ARG A 96 11.12 -11.32 -0.89
N ILE A 97 12.41 -11.55 -1.09
CA ILE A 97 12.98 -12.18 -2.28
C ILE A 97 13.50 -13.54 -1.83
N ASP A 98 12.79 -14.59 -2.21
CA ASP A 98 13.13 -15.98 -1.92
C ASP A 98 14.21 -16.50 -2.88
N ASP A 99 14.13 -16.14 -4.17
CA ASP A 99 15.15 -16.46 -5.17
C ASP A 99 15.27 -15.30 -6.19
N PRO A 100 16.40 -14.57 -6.24
CA PRO A 100 16.58 -13.47 -7.18
C PRO A 100 16.58 -13.92 -8.65
N ASN A 101 16.87 -15.21 -8.93
CA ASN A 101 16.95 -15.78 -10.27
C ASN A 101 15.61 -16.38 -10.75
N ALA A 102 14.62 -16.57 -9.88
CA ALA A 102 13.33 -17.13 -10.24
C ALA A 102 12.33 -16.10 -10.81
N GLY A 103 12.81 -14.90 -11.16
CA GLY A 103 11.99 -13.83 -11.72
C GLY A 103 10.88 -13.36 -10.76
N TRP A 104 9.68 -13.16 -11.29
CA TRP A 104 8.52 -12.71 -10.52
C TRP A 104 8.02 -13.72 -9.49
N LYS A 105 8.32 -15.03 -9.68
CA LYS A 105 7.89 -16.09 -8.77
C LYS A 105 8.71 -16.15 -7.48
N GLY A 106 9.97 -15.76 -7.55
CA GLY A 106 10.91 -15.80 -6.42
C GLY A 106 10.82 -14.59 -5.50
N ARG A 107 9.80 -13.74 -5.67
CA ARG A 107 9.64 -12.51 -4.90
C ARG A 107 8.16 -12.16 -4.73
N GLY A 108 7.87 -11.31 -3.76
CA GLY A 108 6.54 -10.76 -3.59
C GLY A 108 6.41 -9.88 -2.36
N LEU A 109 5.19 -9.42 -2.12
CA LEU A 109 4.79 -8.77 -0.88
C LEU A 109 3.87 -9.69 -0.09
N TRP A 110 4.06 -9.68 1.23
CA TRP A 110 3.17 -10.32 2.18
C TRP A 110 2.52 -9.25 3.03
N ALA A 111 1.19 -9.26 3.09
CA ALA A 111 0.42 -8.35 3.91
C ALA A 111 -0.62 -9.13 4.70
N GLY A 112 -0.73 -8.84 5.99
CA GLY A 112 -1.71 -9.47 6.85
C GLY A 112 -3.10 -8.90 6.61
N ASN A 113 -4.11 -9.69 6.94
CA ASN A 113 -5.41 -9.15 7.33
C ASN A 113 -5.37 -8.91 8.85
N GLU A 114 -5.15 -7.68 9.28
CA GLU A 114 -5.02 -7.31 10.70
C GLU A 114 -6.33 -6.83 11.32
N VAL A 115 -7.46 -7.44 10.93
CA VAL A 115 -8.73 -7.29 11.64
C VAL A 115 -8.65 -7.94 13.03
N ARG A 116 -9.05 -7.21 14.08
CA ARG A 116 -9.03 -7.73 15.47
C ARG A 116 -10.19 -8.69 15.78
N MET A 117 -11.23 -8.66 14.98
CA MET A 117 -12.46 -9.44 15.15
C MET A 117 -12.74 -10.22 13.85
N PRO A 118 -11.95 -11.25 13.52
CA PRO A 118 -12.09 -11.99 12.25
C PRO A 118 -13.44 -12.69 12.09
N TRP A 119 -14.22 -12.85 13.16
CA TRP A 119 -15.60 -13.36 13.07
C TRP A 119 -16.65 -12.32 12.62
N HIS A 120 -16.27 -11.04 12.45
CA HIS A 120 -17.14 -10.00 11.88
C HIS A 120 -16.93 -9.77 10.37
N ILE A 121 -16.00 -10.50 9.76
CA ILE A 121 -15.76 -10.46 8.31
C ILE A 121 -16.29 -11.73 7.64
N GLU A 122 -16.12 -11.83 6.32
CA GLU A 122 -16.49 -13.03 5.57
C GLU A 122 -15.81 -14.28 6.15
N GLY A 123 -16.58 -15.36 6.31
CA GLY A 123 -16.17 -16.59 6.98
C GLY A 123 -16.73 -16.76 8.41
N GLY A 124 -17.00 -15.66 9.13
CA GLY A 124 -17.70 -15.70 10.43
C GLY A 124 -16.94 -16.42 11.55
N LYS A 125 -17.68 -16.99 12.51
CA LYS A 125 -17.10 -17.64 13.71
C LYS A 125 -16.17 -18.79 13.30
N GLY A 126 -14.93 -18.75 13.80
CA GLY A 126 -13.90 -19.75 13.48
C GLY A 126 -12.89 -19.28 12.44
N THR A 127 -13.13 -18.14 11.79
CA THR A 127 -12.16 -17.51 10.88
C THR A 127 -10.86 -17.18 11.61
N THR A 128 -9.75 -17.58 11.02
CA THR A 128 -8.39 -17.31 11.49
C THR A 128 -7.79 -16.11 10.76
N PRO A 129 -6.71 -15.49 11.29
CA PRO A 129 -5.93 -14.50 10.56
C PRO A 129 -5.48 -15.03 9.20
N GLN A 130 -5.37 -14.13 8.22
CA GLN A 130 -4.97 -14.43 6.85
C GLN A 130 -3.77 -13.56 6.47
N ALA A 131 -2.96 -14.05 5.53
CA ALA A 131 -1.93 -13.26 4.86
C ALA A 131 -2.12 -13.40 3.35
N ALA A 132 -2.11 -12.27 2.65
CA ALA A 132 -2.11 -12.23 1.20
C ALA A 132 -0.68 -12.17 0.69
N HIS A 133 -0.37 -13.00 -0.31
CA HIS A 133 0.89 -12.96 -1.05
C HIS A 133 0.63 -12.33 -2.43
N PHE A 134 1.21 -11.16 -2.66
CA PHE A 134 1.08 -10.42 -3.90
C PHE A 134 2.29 -10.68 -4.79
N GLN A 135 2.02 -11.10 -6.02
CA GLN A 135 3.02 -11.25 -7.07
C GLN A 135 2.50 -10.63 -8.36
N ILE A 136 3.37 -9.91 -9.07
CA ILE A 136 3.04 -9.27 -10.34
C ILE A 136 3.85 -9.95 -11.44
N ARG A 137 3.13 -10.45 -12.45
CA ARG A 137 3.77 -10.99 -13.64
C ARG A 137 4.27 -9.85 -14.52
N PRO A 138 5.43 -10.00 -15.18
CA PRO A 138 5.91 -9.00 -16.13
C PRO A 138 4.99 -8.88 -17.36
N ASP A 139 4.31 -9.97 -17.73
CA ASP A 139 3.35 -10.02 -18.82
C ASP A 139 2.29 -11.13 -18.56
N PRO A 140 1.15 -11.11 -19.29
CA PRO A 140 0.07 -12.08 -19.09
C PRO A 140 0.43 -13.55 -19.39
N LEU A 141 1.49 -13.81 -20.16
CA LEU A 141 1.92 -15.14 -20.61
C LEU A 141 3.08 -15.71 -19.78
N ALA A 142 3.63 -14.93 -18.84
CA ALA A 142 4.66 -15.40 -17.93
C ALA A 142 4.13 -16.56 -17.07
N HIS A 143 4.86 -17.68 -17.06
CA HIS A 143 4.44 -18.95 -16.48
C HIS A 143 5.34 -19.46 -15.37
#